data_AF-A0A2M7K0T8-F1
#
_entry.id   AF-A0A2M7K0T8-F1
#
_cell.length_a   1.000
_cell.length_b   1.000
_cell.length_c   1.000
_cell.angle_alpha   90.00
_cell.angle_beta   90.00
_cell.angle_gamma   90.00
#
_symmetry.space_group_name_H-M   'P 1'
#
loop_
_entity.id
_entity.type
_entity.pdbx_description
1 polymer ?
#
loop_
_entity_poly.entity_id
_entity_poly.type
_entity_poly.pdbx_seq_one_letter_code
_entity_poly.pdbx_strand_id
1 'polypeptide(L)' 'MKKTMIYVSEETHKGLKKLAFENDTSIAELIRRAVDIVYGEDIEDIKDMEEELARYQNQPGSAIELEEYLSRKKASVSG' A
#
# COMPACT_ATOMS: atom_id res chain seq x y z
N MET A 1 -15.56 7.25 -3.34
CA MET A 1 -14.33 7.75 -3.98
C MET A 1 -14.24 9.26 -3.83
N LYS A 2 -13.10 9.82 -3.40
CA LYS A 2 -12.86 11.27 -3.43
C LYS A 2 -12.48 11.68 -4.87
N LYS A 3 -13.05 12.79 -5.36
CA LYS A 3 -12.67 13.38 -6.65
C LYS A 3 -11.49 14.31 -6.42
N THR A 4 -10.42 14.12 -7.18
CA THR A 4 -9.20 14.95 -7.10
C THR A 4 -8.90 15.53 -8.48
N MET A 5 -8.72 16.84 -8.53
CA MET A 5 -8.24 17.53 -9.73
C MET A 5 -6.71 17.56 -9.67
N ILE A 6 -6.06 17.09 -10.72
CA ILE A 6 -4.60 17.09 -10.83
C ILE A 6 -4.18 17.89 -12.07
N TYR A 7 -3.04 18.54 -11.98
CA TYR A 7 -2.39 19.13 -13.14
C TYR A 7 -1.50 18.10 -13.82
N VAL A 8 -1.59 18.03 -15.14
CA VAL A 8 -0.68 17.27 -16.01
C VAL A 8 -0.31 18.16 -17.19
N SER A 9 0.87 17.94 -17.79
CA SER A 9 1.23 18.67 -19.00
C SER A 9 0.27 18.34 -20.14
N GLU A 10 0.11 19.28 -21.08
CA GLU A 10 -0.74 19.08 -22.28
C GLU A 10 -0.30 17.87 -23.11
N GLU A 11 1.01 17.62 -23.19
CA GLU A 11 1.57 16.44 -23.85
C GLU A 11 1.12 15.14 -23.17
N THR A 12 1.29 15.07 -21.85
CA THR A 12 0.86 13.91 -21.06
C THR A 12 -0.64 13.69 -21.15
N HIS A 13 -1.45 14.76 -21.10
CA HIS A 13 -2.89 14.67 -21.25
C HIS A 13 -3.30 14.09 -22.62
N LYS A 14 -2.68 14.55 -23.70
CA LYS A 14 -2.93 14.01 -25.05
C LYS A 14 -2.54 12.54 -25.16
N GLY A 15 -1.39 12.17 -24.61
CA GLY A 15 -0.93 10.78 -24.56
C GLY A 15 -1.91 9.88 -23.81
N LEU A 16 -2.33 10.30 -22.61
CA LEU A 16 -3.32 9.58 -21.78
C LEU A 16 -4.67 9.45 -22.49
N LYS A 17 -5.13 10.50 -23.18
CA LYS A 17 -6.39 10.44 -23.93
C LYS A 17 -6.36 9.40 -25.06
N LYS A 18 -5.25 9.33 -25.79
CA LYS A 18 -5.03 8.32 -26.84
C LYS A 18 -5.00 6.91 -26.24
N LEU A 19 -4.21 6.71 -25.19
CA LEU A 19 -4.11 5.42 -24.50
C LEU A 19 -5.45 4.95 -23.95
N ALA A 20 -6.23 5.86 -23.37
CA ALA A 20 -7.54 5.55 -22.81
C ALA A 20 -8.51 5.07 -23.90
N PHE A 21 -8.50 5.74 -25.05
CA PHE A 21 -9.30 5.34 -26.21
C PHE A 21 -8.89 3.97 -26.77
N GLU A 22 -7.59 3.73 -26.93
CA GLU A 22 -7.05 2.47 -27.47
C GLU A 22 -7.33 1.26 -26.57
N ASN A 23 -7.47 1.47 -25.27
CA ASN A 23 -7.67 0.41 -24.27
C ASN A 23 -9.11 0.34 -23.74
N ASP A 24 -10.07 1.02 -24.38
CA ASP A 24 -11.48 1.12 -23.95
C ASP A 24 -11.64 1.41 -22.44
N THR A 25 -10.90 2.41 -21.96
CA THR A 25 -10.86 2.77 -20.55
C THR A 25 -10.86 4.28 -20.35
N SER A 26 -10.82 4.74 -19.10
CA SER A 26 -10.78 6.16 -18.76
C SER A 26 -9.36 6.60 -18.37
N ILE A 27 -9.05 7.88 -18.58
CA ILE A 27 -7.78 8.48 -18.10
C ILE A 27 -7.62 8.29 -16.59
N ALA A 28 -8.71 8.43 -15.82
CA ALA A 28 -8.69 8.23 -14.39
C ALA A 28 -8.34 6.79 -14.00
N GLU A 29 -8.76 5.81 -14.80
CA GLU A 29 -8.43 4.40 -14.59
C GLU A 29 -6.97 4.10 -14.94
N LEU A 30 -6.45 4.68 -16.03
CA LEU A 30 -5.02 4.60 -16.35
C LEU A 30 -4.15 5.15 -15.21
N ILE A 31 -4.53 6.32 -14.66
CA ILE A 31 -3.83 6.92 -13.53
C ILE A 31 -3.90 6.03 -12.29
N ARG A 32 -5.08 5.47 -11.98
CA ARG A 32 -5.23 4.55 -10.84
C ARG A 32 -4.32 3.34 -10.97
N ARG A 33 -4.31 2.69 -12.14
CA ARG A 33 -3.42 1.55 -12.41
C ARG A 33 -1.95 1.93 -12.30
N ALA A 34 -1.56 3.09 -12.82
CA ALA A 34 -0.18 3.56 -12.71
C ALA A 34 0.22 3.79 -11.24
N VAL A 35 -0.66 4.39 -10.44
CA VAL A 35 -0.42 4.58 -9.00
C VAL A 35 -0.34 3.24 -8.27
N ASP A 36 -1.23 2.31 -8.57
CA ASP A 36 -1.25 0.97 -7.99
C ASP A 36 0.02 0.18 -8.32
N ILE A 37 0.50 0.26 -9.57
CA ILE A 37 1.75 -0.39 -9.99
C ILE A 37 2.97 0.20 -9.29
N VAL A 38 3.01 1.51 -9.09
CA VAL A 38 4.20 2.20 -8.56
C VAL A 38 4.22 2.23 -7.03
N TYR A 39 3.05 2.32 -6.40
CA TYR A 39 2.93 2.58 -4.96
C TYR A 39 2.00 1.61 -4.24
N GLY A 40 1.41 0.62 -4.92
CA GLY A 40 0.44 -0.30 -4.33
C GLY A 40 1.02 -1.05 -3.13
N GLU A 41 2.21 -1.64 -3.30
CA GLU A 41 2.94 -2.35 -2.23
C GLU A 41 3.26 -1.41 -1.06
N ASP A 42 3.86 -0.25 -1.33
CA ASP A 42 4.15 0.75 -0.28
C ASP A 42 2.90 1.17 0.49
N ILE A 43 1.76 1.34 -0.20
CA ILE A 43 0.48 1.71 0.41
C ILE A 43 -0.08 0.57 1.27
N GLU A 44 0.10 -0.68 0.85
CA GLU A 44 -0.30 -1.87 1.63
C GLU A 44 0.57 -2.01 2.88
N ASP A 45 1.90 -1.93 2.74
CA ASP A 45 2.84 -1.98 3.87
C ASP A 45 2.55 -0.90 4.91
N ILE A 46 2.29 0.33 4.47
CA ILE A 46 1.94 1.44 5.38
C ILE A 46 0.65 1.12 6.13
N LYS A 47 -0.38 0.58 5.47
CA LYS A 47 -1.65 0.22 6.13
C LYS A 47 -1.44 -0.87 7.16
N ASP A 48 -0.71 -1.93 6.81
CA ASP A 48 -0.43 -3.04 7.73
C ASP A 48 0.33 -2.53 8.97
N MET A 49 1.29 -1.64 8.79
CA MET A 49 2.00 -0.99 9.89
C MET A 49 1.07 -0.12 10.76
N GLU A 50 0.19 0.68 10.15
CA GLU A 50 -0.77 1.52 10.88
C GLU A 50 -1.75 0.67 11.70
N GLU A 51 -2.22 -0.45 11.14
CA GLU A 51 -3.11 -1.40 11.82
C GLU A 51 -2.44 -2.07 13.02
N GLU A 52 -1.21 -2.56 12.86
CA GLU A 52 -0.46 -3.17 13.96
C GLU A 52 -0.11 -2.16 15.06
N LEU A 53 0.22 -0.91 14.69
CA LEU A 53 0.44 0.15 15.67
C LEU A 53 -0.83 0.49 16.45
N ALA A 54 -1.96 0.62 15.76
CA ALA A 54 -3.26 0.86 16.40
C ALA A 54 -3.65 -0.30 17.33
N ARG A 55 -3.38 -1.55 16.92
CA ARG A 55 -3.60 -2.74 17.74
C ARG A 55 -2.77 -2.69 19.02
N TYR A 56 -1.49 -2.39 18.92
CA TYR A 56 -0.61 -2.25 20.08
C TYR A 56 -1.07 -1.12 21.01
N GLN A 57 -1.46 0.04 20.47
CA GLN A 57 -1.97 1.15 21.27
C GLN A 57 -3.25 0.78 22.04
N ASN A 58 -4.16 0.05 21.41
CA ASN A 58 -5.41 -0.41 22.05
C ASN A 58 -5.18 -1.53 23.05
N GLN A 59 -4.23 -2.43 22.79
CA GLN A 59 -3.93 -3.58 23.64
C GLN A 59 -2.40 -3.78 23.73
N PRO A 60 -1.69 -3.05 24.60
CA PRO A 60 -0.23 -3.16 24.70
C PRO A 60 0.27 -4.58 25.01
N GLY A 61 -0.54 -5.37 25.75
CA GLY A 61 -0.26 -6.78 26.04
C GLY A 61 -0.40 -7.74 24.85
N SER A 62 -0.73 -7.27 23.65
CA SER A 62 -0.64 -8.08 22.42
C SER A 62 0.79 -8.17 21.89
N ALA A 63 1.69 -7.30 22.33
CA ALA A 63 3.11 -7.39 22.04
C ALA A 63 3.79 -8.44 22.92
N ILE A 64 4.90 -8.98 22.45
CA ILE A 64 5.76 -9.90 23.18
C ILE A 64 7.12 -9.23 23.41
N GLU A 65 7.68 -9.40 24.60
CA GLU A 65 9.04 -8.93 24.91
C GLU A 65 10.07 -9.70 24.08
N LEU A 66 11.18 -9.04 23.74
CA LEU A 66 12.21 -9.61 22.89
C LEU A 66 12.83 -10.88 23.51
N GLU A 67 13.07 -10.87 24.81
CA GLU A 67 13.62 -12.00 25.57
C GLU A 67 12.69 -13.22 25.48
N GLU A 68 11.39 -12.99 25.58
CA GLU A 68 10.38 -14.04 25.49
C GLU A 68 10.33 -14.62 24.07
N TYR A 69 10.36 -13.78 23.03
CA TYR A 69 10.45 -14.22 21.65
C TYR A 69 11.70 -15.09 21.38
N LEU A 70 12.87 -14.64 21.84
CA LEU A 70 14.13 -15.37 21.66
C LEU A 70 14.12 -16.73 22.37
N SER A 71 13.49 -16.81 23.55
CA SER A 71 13.35 -18.07 24.29
C SER A 71 12.49 -19.09 23.53
N ARG A 72 11.37 -18.65 22.93
CA ARG A 72 10.47 -19.49 22.12
C ARG A 72 11.15 -19.99 20.85
N LYS A 73 11.92 -19.13 20.17
CA LYS A 73 12.63 -19.49 18.93
C LYS A 73 13.77 -20.50 19.15
N LYS A 74 14.47 -20.43 20.29
CA LYS A 74 15.48 -21.43 20.66
C LYS A 74 14.85 -22.80 20.93
N ALA A 75 13.66 -22.83 21.53
CA ALA A 75 12.90 -24.05 21.77
C ALA A 75 12.42 -24.71 20.45
N SER A 76 12.05 -23.93 19.44
CA SER A 76 11.55 -24.47 18.15
C SER A 76 12.63 -25.02 17.21
N VAL A 77 13.91 -24.66 17.40
CA VAL A 77 15.03 -25.13 16.56
C VAL A 77 15.72 -26.36 17.16
N SER A 78 15.42 -26.68 18.43
CA SER A 78 16.03 -27.80 19.17
C SER A 78 15.09 -29.01 19.30
N GLY A 79 13.98 -29.01 18.56
CA GLY A 79 12.96 -30.07 18.52
C GLY A 79 12.99 -30.87 17.23
#